data_AF-A0A3D5V0C3-F1
#
_entry.id   AF-A0A3D5V0C3-F1
#
_cell.length_a   1.000
_cell.length_b   1.000
_cell.length_c   1.000
_cell.angle_alpha   90.00
_cell.angle_beta   90.00
_cell.angle_gamma   90.00
#
_symmetry.space_group_name_H-M   'P 1'
#
loop_
_entity.id
_entity.type
_entity.pdbx_description
1 polymer ?
#
loop_
_entity_poly.entity_id
_entity_poly.type
_entity_poly.pdbx_seq_one_letter_code
_entity_poly.pdbx_strand_id
1 'polypeptide(L)' 'MDVRELDRHAPGYGTSMQRFYSSIVRSRRPCAAEGSLQFVNRGFCRFKSIYLPLASGEGTVSHIMGAAAYEMGSA' A
#
# COMPACT_ATOMS: atom_id res chain seq x y z
N MET A 1 6.76 6.96 13.21
CA MET A 1 7.19 7.57 11.94
C MET A 1 5.94 8.02 11.22
N ASP A 2 5.75 9.33 11.11
CA ASP A 2 4.66 9.94 10.34
C ASP A 2 4.88 9.68 8.84
N VAL A 3 3.80 9.53 8.05
CA VAL A 3 3.87 9.41 6.59
C VAL A 3 4.61 10.61 5.97
N ARG A 4 4.52 11.80 6.59
CA ARG A 4 5.28 13.00 6.19
C ARG A 4 6.77 12.94 6.52
N GLU A 5 7.17 12.11 7.49
CA GLU A 5 8.58 11.83 7.78
C GLU A 5 9.15 10.81 6.80
N LEU A 6 8.32 9.91 6.29
CA LEU A 6 8.73 8.86 5.36
C LEU A 6 9.19 9.42 4.00
N ASP A 7 8.54 10.48 3.50
CA ASP A 7 8.96 11.15 2.26
C ASP A 7 10.30 11.89 2.41
N ARG A 8 10.68 12.28 3.64
CA ARG A 8 12.01 12.82 3.93
C ARG A 8 13.09 11.74 3.95
N HIS A 9 12.77 10.51 4.33
CA HIS A 9 13.71 9.37 4.31
C HIS A 9 13.80 8.68 2.95
N ALA A 10 12.71 8.68 2.18
CA ALA A 10 12.65 8.12 0.84
C ALA A 10 11.94 9.11 -0.09
N PRO A 11 12.67 10.07 -0.69
CA PRO A 11 12.10 11.09 -1.55
C PRO A 11 11.24 10.48 -2.68
N GLY A 12 10.00 10.93 -2.79
CA GLY A 12 9.06 10.46 -3.82
C GLY A 12 8.25 9.23 -3.41
N TYR A 13 8.43 8.70 -2.19
CA TYR A 13 7.60 7.62 -1.65
C TYR A 13 6.13 8.05 -1.58
N GLY A 14 5.84 9.24 -1.03
CA GLY A 14 4.47 9.74 -0.92
C GLY A 14 3.82 9.92 -2.29
N THR A 15 4.57 10.45 -3.26
CA THR A 15 4.12 10.59 -4.65
C THR A 15 3.81 9.23 -5.29
N SER A 16 4.66 8.23 -5.06
CA SER A 16 4.49 6.89 -5.61
C SER A 16 3.26 6.19 -5.01
N MET A 17 3.07 6.28 -3.70
CA MET A 17 1.88 5.75 -3.01
C MET A 17 0.60 6.45 -3.50
N GLN A 18 0.64 7.78 -3.65
CA GLN A 18 -0.52 8.52 -4.17
C GLN A 18 -0.87 8.12 -5.61
N ARG A 19 0.13 7.96 -6.48
CA ARG A 19 -0.08 7.46 -7.85
C ARG A 19 -0.68 6.05 -7.85
N PHE A 20 -0.17 5.17 -6.99
CA PHE A 20 -0.67 3.80 -6.85
C PHE A 20 -2.15 3.78 -6.44
N TYR A 21 -2.52 4.43 -5.33
CA TYR A 21 -3.91 4.47 -4.87
C TYR A 21 -4.84 5.17 -5.86
N SER A 22 -4.38 6.24 -6.51
CA SER A 22 -5.15 6.93 -7.56
C SER A 22 -5.47 5.99 -8.72
N SER A 23 -4.54 5.10 -9.09
CA SER A 23 -4.78 4.13 -10.17
C SER A 23 -5.84 3.08 -9.80
N ILE A 24 -5.87 2.63 -8.53
CA ILE A 24 -6.90 1.71 -8.01
C ILE A 24 -8.28 2.37 -8.05
N VAL A 25 -8.40 3.61 -7.57
CA VAL A 25 -9.67 4.35 -7.58
C VAL A 25 -10.17 4.57 -9.01
N ARG A 26 -9.28 4.99 -9.92
CA ARG A 26 -9.64 5.23 -11.32
C ARG A 26 -10.06 3.97 -12.05
N SER A 27 -9.36 2.86 -11.82
CA SER A 27 -9.67 1.58 -12.47
C SER A 27 -10.92 0.91 -11.91
N ARG A 28 -11.31 1.22 -10.66
CA ARG A 28 -12.41 0.56 -9.94
C ARG A 28 -12.25 -0.97 -9.88
N ARG A 29 -11.00 -1.45 -9.88
CA ARG A 29 -10.68 -2.87 -9.84
C ARG A 29 -9.87 -3.22 -8.58
N PRO A 30 -10.15 -4.38 -7.96
CA PRO A 30 -9.26 -4.96 -6.96
C PRO A 30 -7.83 -5.08 -7.50
N CYS A 31 -6.86 -4.79 -6.63
CA CYS A 31 -5.44 -4.95 -6.94
C CYS A 31 -4.77 -5.79 -5.86
N ALA A 32 -3.89 -6.71 -6.27
CA ALA A 32 -3.02 -7.43 -5.36
C ALA A 32 -1.56 -7.02 -5.64
N ALA A 33 -0.77 -6.86 -4.59
CA ALA A 33 0.65 -6.57 -4.68
C ALA A 33 1.44 -7.45 -3.72
N GLU A 34 2.55 -8.00 -4.19
CA GLU A 34 3.56 -8.73 -3.42
C GLU A 34 4.91 -8.04 -3.56
N GLY A 35 5.72 -8.11 -2.51
CA GLY A 35 7.09 -7.67 -2.58
C GLY A 35 7.86 -8.02 -1.31
N SER A 36 9.07 -7.48 -1.21
CA SER A 36 9.87 -7.50 0.01
C SER A 36 10.11 -6.07 0.50
N LEU A 37 10.05 -5.89 1.81
CA LEU A 37 10.36 -4.65 2.50
C LEU A 37 11.46 -4.94 3.52
N GLN A 38 12.51 -4.12 3.50
CA GLN A 38 13.49 -4.13 4.58
C GLN A 38 13.00 -3.17 5.66
N PHE A 39 12.54 -3.72 6.79
CA PHE A 39 12.22 -2.91 7.94
C PHE A 39 13.51 -2.62 8.71
N VAL A 40 13.77 -1.34 9.00
CA VAL A 40 14.85 -0.94 9.89
C VAL A 40 14.64 -1.68 11.23
N ASN A 41 15.62 -2.51 11.61
CA ASN A 41 15.64 -3.38 12.80
C ASN A 41 14.84 -4.70 12.77
N ARG A 42 14.23 -5.11 11.65
CA ARG A 42 13.45 -6.37 11.59
C ARG A 42 13.79 -7.30 10.42
N GLY A 43 14.81 -6.96 9.63
CA GLY A 43 15.23 -7.75 8.48
C GLY A 43 14.28 -7.63 7.29
N PHE A 44 14.44 -8.52 6.32
CA PHE A 44 13.57 -8.57 5.14
C PHE A 44 12.23 -9.23 5.50
N CYS A 45 11.14 -8.55 5.20
CA CYS A 45 9.80 -9.09 5.29
C CYS A 45 9.22 -9.23 3.88
N ARG A 46 8.71 -10.41 3.54
CA ARG A 46 7.83 -10.53 2.37
C ARG A 46 6.46 -10.05 2.75
N PHE A 47 5.81 -9.31 1.87
CA PHE A 47 4.44 -8.90 2.07
C PHE A 47 3.59 -9.34 0.89
N LYS A 48 2.35 -9.70 1.20
CA LYS A 48 1.27 -9.86 0.22
C LYS A 48 0.14 -8.94 0.65
N SER A 49 -0.38 -8.17 -0.26
CA SER A 49 -1.41 -7.17 0.01
C SER A 49 -2.51 -7.18 -1.04
N ILE A 50 -3.73 -6.90 -0.60
CA ILE A 50 -4.89 -6.68 -1.45
C ILE A 50 -5.47 -5.30 -1.17
N TYR A 51 -5.92 -4.64 -2.24
CA TYR A 51 -6.54 -3.32 -2.20
C TYR A 51 -7.88 -3.39 -2.93
N LEU A 52 -8.95 -3.12 -2.20
CA LEU A 52 -10.32 -3.21 -2.67
C LEU A 52 -10.92 -1.80 -2.71
N PRO A 53 -11.21 -1.24 -3.90
CA PRO A 53 -11.97 0.01 -3.98
C PRO A 53 -13.39 -0.24 -3.47
N LEU A 54 -13.82 0.55 -2.49
CA LEU A 54 -15.17 0.48 -1.91
C LEU A 54 -16.04 1.56 -2.54
N ALA A 55 -17.07 1.12 -3.27
CA ALA A 55 -18.08 2.01 -3.82
C ALA A 55 -19.23 2.19 -2.82
N SER A 56 -19.76 3.41 -2.72
CA SER A 56 -21.07 3.65 -2.11
C SER A 56 -22.18 3.03 -2.95
N GLY A 57 -23.41 2.98 -2.42
CA GLY A 57 -24.58 2.53 -3.19
C GLY A 57 -24.82 3.31 -4.49
N GLU A 58 -24.31 4.54 -4.57
CA GLU A 58 -24.36 5.42 -5.77
C GLU A 58 -23.20 5.16 -6.75
N GLY A 59 -22.33 4.19 -6.48
CA GLY A 59 -21.21 3.81 -7.36
C GLY A 59 -19.96 4.69 -7.22
N THR A 60 -19.94 5.63 -6.26
CA THR A 60 -18.78 6.48 -5.99
C THR A 60 -17.76 5.75 -5.13
N VAL A 61 -16.52 5.62 -5.61
CA VAL A 61 -15.41 5.07 -4.82
C VAL A 61 -14.84 6.17 -3.93
N SER A 62 -15.09 6.08 -2.63
CA SER A 62 -14.60 7.05 -1.63
C SER A 62 -13.51 6.48 -0.72
N HIS A 63 -13.38 5.15 -0.66
CA HIS A 63 -12.45 4.47 0.22
C HIS A 63 -11.74 3.31 -0.50
N ILE A 64 -10.57 2.94 0.00
CA ILE A 64 -9.87 1.72 -0.38
C ILE A 64 -9.69 0.89 0.89
N MET A 65 -10.22 -0.32 0.91
CA MET A 65 -9.89 -1.30 1.95
C MET A 65 -8.59 -1.99 1.59
N GLY A 66 -7.59 -1.85 2.45
CA GLY A 66 -6.30 -2.54 2.33
C GLY A 66 -6.18 -3.65 3.37
N ALA A 67 -5.70 -4.82 2.96
CA ALA A 67 -5.26 -5.87 3.88
C ALA A 67 -3.88 -6.35 3.45
N ALA A 68 -2.98 -6.55 4.41
CA ALA A 68 -1.63 -7.03 4.15
C ALA A 68 -1.26 -8.13 5.14
N ALA A 69 -0.64 -9.19 4.62
CA ALA A 69 0.00 -10.23 5.41
C ALA A 69 1.51 -10.07 5.25
N TYR A 70 2.23 -10.22 6.35
CA TYR A 70 3.69 -10.11 6.40
C TYR A 70 4.28 -11.43 6.87
N GLU A 71 5.29 -11.88 6.13
CA GLU A 71 6.11 -13.03 6.49
C GLU A 71 7.50 -12.52 6.86
N MET A 72 7.89 -12.75 8.11
CA MET A 72 9.22 -12.39 8.61
C MET A 72 10.20 -13.46 8.15
N GLY A 73 11.26 -13.07 7.43
CA GLY A 73 12.36 -13.99 7.17
C GLY A 73 13.03 -14.35 8.50
N SER A 74 13.10 -15.63 8.86
CA SER A 74 13.95 -16.09 9.94
C SER A 74 15.42 -15.91 9.50
N ALA A 75 16.16 -15.06 10.21
CA ALA A 75 17.60 -14.93 10.07
C ALA A 75 18.32 -16.20 10.52
#